data_AF-A0A0F9VGF1-F1
#
_entry.id   AF-A0A0F9VGF1-F1
#
_cell.length_a   1.000
_cell.length_b   1.000
_cell.length_c   1.000
_cell.angle_alpha   90.00
_cell.angle_beta   90.00
_cell.angle_gamma   90.00
#
_symmetry.space_group_name_H-M   'P 1'
#
loop_
_entity.id
_entity.type
_entity.pdbx_description
1 polymer ?
#
loop_
_entity_poly.entity_id
_entity_poly.type
_entity_poly.pdbx_seq_one_letter_code
_entity_poly.pdbx_strand_id
1 'polypeptide(L)'
;METTVTFAEQFEQYVKNVFPAMLDEFSESLGVSIEALTAIGIGFNPEHQSWVSPERDETGEIVGLVERFSSGKKIMISGSKRGLTYVLNPDYEIGVKKYAPGKHNWRRTGGDINCPICGKNDWCLVSADDPHDPSAVLCGRVSNGAVQEREDSGYLHIRRSTGRVGKTGRSVLISSDYPVLVVEGFSDVAAAFDLGFIAIGRPSATSKKTALVKVVRGLDVLVIGERDGGVGVTGMNQTFHALKPYCPSTQKLLPLEGFKDLRDWVNRGELTGEGLLEYIEEHGEDKASTDVLDDDSPTTIATAFLADQYSQNKILTLRNHNGQWMFFQRGRYIKVDPDTLRGEIYAYLEGKTHKKIGPKGEVVYAQFRPNRAMVTNVIDACNQWCTITGDPPQWL
;
A
#
# COMPACT_ATOMS: atom_id res chain seq x y z
N MET A 1 16.34 24.40 -29.54
CA MET A 1 16.09 23.39 -28.48
C MET A 1 14.63 23.02 -28.62
N GLU A 2 14.33 21.82 -29.11
CA GLU A 2 12.95 21.32 -29.09
C GLU A 2 12.51 21.20 -27.63
N THR A 3 11.49 21.97 -27.24
CA THR A 3 10.80 21.79 -25.96
C THR A 3 10.15 20.42 -25.97
N THR A 4 10.74 19.47 -25.25
CA THR A 4 10.15 18.14 -25.03
C THR A 4 8.84 18.32 -24.27
N VAL A 5 7.72 18.03 -24.93
CA VAL A 5 6.37 18.04 -24.34
C VAL A 5 6.35 17.08 -23.14
N THR A 6 5.86 17.54 -22.00
CA THR A 6 5.71 16.72 -20.78
C THR A 6 4.54 15.74 -20.93
N PHE A 7 4.51 14.65 -20.14
CA PHE A 7 3.37 13.73 -20.16
C PHE A 7 2.07 14.39 -19.69
N ALA A 8 2.13 15.42 -18.84
CA ALA A 8 0.97 16.19 -18.43
C ALA A 8 0.39 16.97 -19.62
N GLU A 9 1.23 17.70 -20.35
CA GLU A 9 0.82 18.44 -21.56
C GLU A 9 0.30 17.49 -22.65
N GLN A 10 0.95 16.34 -22.84
CA GLN A 10 0.47 15.30 -23.76
C GLN A 10 -0.89 14.75 -23.33
N PHE A 11 -1.08 14.49 -22.04
CA PHE A 11 -2.33 13.98 -21.50
C PHE A 11 -3.48 14.97 -21.65
N GLU A 12 -3.23 16.27 -21.44
CA GLU A 12 -4.22 17.31 -21.68
C GLU A 12 -4.73 17.32 -23.13
N GLN A 13 -3.88 16.99 -24.11
CA GLN A 13 -4.34 16.85 -25.49
C GLN A 13 -5.30 15.67 -25.66
N TYR A 14 -5.03 14.54 -24.99
CA TYR A 14 -5.96 13.41 -25.02
C TYR A 14 -7.28 13.71 -24.31
N VAL A 15 -7.26 14.43 -23.19
CA VAL A 15 -8.48 14.86 -22.48
C VAL A 15 -9.35 15.74 -23.39
N LYS A 16 -8.76 16.65 -24.17
CA LYS A 16 -9.49 17.50 -25.13
C LYS A 16 -10.21 16.72 -26.25
N ASN A 17 -9.81 15.47 -26.50
CA ASN A 17 -10.45 14.60 -27.50
C ASN A 17 -11.61 13.77 -26.92
N VAL A 18 -11.95 13.93 -25.64
CA VAL A 18 -13.07 13.22 -25.02
C VAL A 18 -14.34 14.05 -25.19
N PHE A 19 -15.32 13.47 -25.89
CA PHE A 19 -16.66 14.04 -26.03
C PHE A 19 -17.64 13.35 -25.06
N PRO A 20 -18.67 14.05 -24.56
CA PRO A 20 -19.60 13.49 -23.57
C PRO A 20 -20.19 12.12 -23.98
N ALA A 21 -20.71 12.00 -25.20
CA ALA A 21 -21.30 10.74 -25.68
C ALA A 21 -20.30 9.57 -25.72
N MET A 22 -19.02 9.83 -25.98
CA MET A 22 -18.00 8.77 -25.93
C MET A 22 -17.72 8.32 -24.51
N LEU A 23 -17.77 9.26 -23.55
CA LEU A 23 -17.56 8.97 -22.15
C LEU A 23 -18.73 8.17 -21.57
N ASP A 24 -19.97 8.46 -22.01
CA ASP A 24 -21.16 7.67 -21.70
C ASP A 24 -20.98 6.22 -22.16
N GLU A 25 -20.64 5.99 -23.44
CA GLU A 25 -20.39 4.64 -23.98
C GLU A 25 -19.26 3.90 -23.24
N PHE A 26 -18.21 4.62 -22.85
CA PHE A 26 -17.09 4.02 -22.12
C PHE A 26 -17.45 3.66 -20.68
N SER A 27 -18.17 4.55 -20.01
CA SER A 27 -18.77 4.33 -18.69
C SER A 27 -19.64 3.07 -18.68
N GLU A 28 -20.56 2.94 -19.65
CA GLU A 28 -21.39 1.74 -19.81
C GLU A 28 -20.55 0.48 -20.05
N SER A 29 -19.54 0.55 -20.93
CA SER A 29 -18.68 -0.60 -21.25
C SER A 29 -17.86 -1.11 -20.05
N LEU A 30 -17.53 -0.22 -19.13
CA LEU A 30 -16.75 -0.54 -17.93
C LEU A 30 -17.63 -0.87 -16.73
N GLY A 31 -18.89 -0.42 -16.73
CA GLY A 31 -19.79 -0.46 -15.58
C GLY A 31 -19.26 0.41 -14.44
N VAL A 32 -18.93 1.67 -14.72
CA VAL A 32 -18.49 2.67 -13.71
C VAL A 32 -19.05 4.04 -14.09
N SER A 33 -19.20 4.94 -13.14
CA SER A 33 -19.79 6.27 -13.39
C SER A 33 -18.91 7.19 -14.25
N ILE A 34 -19.55 8.15 -14.91
CA ILE A 34 -18.86 9.22 -15.66
C ILE A 34 -18.07 10.10 -14.69
N GLU A 35 -18.60 10.33 -13.49
CA GLU A 35 -17.96 11.08 -12.42
C GLU A 35 -16.63 10.44 -12.01
N ALA A 36 -16.58 9.12 -11.85
CA ALA A 36 -15.36 8.39 -11.53
C ALA A 36 -14.30 8.52 -12.64
N LEU A 37 -14.70 8.33 -13.91
CA LEU A 37 -13.81 8.49 -15.05
C LEU A 37 -13.29 9.93 -15.18
N THR A 38 -14.16 10.92 -14.92
CA THR A 38 -13.80 12.33 -14.94
C THR A 38 -12.82 12.67 -13.80
N ALA A 39 -13.06 12.15 -12.59
CA ALA A 39 -12.22 12.37 -11.42
C ALA A 39 -10.82 11.76 -11.57
N ILE A 40 -10.71 10.58 -12.18
CA ILE A 40 -9.41 9.98 -12.52
C ILE A 40 -8.68 10.83 -13.59
N GLY A 41 -9.45 11.50 -14.44
CA GLY A 41 -8.98 12.17 -15.65
C GLY A 41 -8.69 11.11 -16.70
N ILE A 42 -9.63 10.89 -17.62
CA ILE A 42 -9.46 10.01 -18.77
C ILE A 42 -9.35 10.84 -20.04
N GLY A 43 -8.46 10.44 -20.94
CA GLY A 43 -8.28 11.03 -22.26
C GLY A 43 -8.61 10.03 -23.37
N PHE A 44 -8.64 10.50 -24.62
CA PHE A 44 -8.79 9.66 -25.80
C PHE A 44 -7.69 9.95 -26.83
N ASN A 45 -7.06 8.88 -27.35
CA ASN A 45 -6.10 8.96 -28.44
C ASN A 45 -6.81 8.65 -29.77
N PRO A 46 -7.08 9.65 -30.63
CA PRO A 46 -7.80 9.44 -31.87
C PRO A 46 -6.96 8.71 -32.93
N GLU A 47 -5.64 8.75 -32.85
CA GLU A 47 -4.77 8.04 -33.82
C GLU A 47 -4.86 6.53 -33.61
N HIS A 48 -4.86 6.10 -32.35
CA HIS A 48 -4.89 4.68 -31.98
C HIS A 48 -6.30 4.16 -31.67
N GLN A 49 -7.30 5.04 -31.61
CA GLN A 49 -8.67 4.72 -31.18
C GLN A 49 -8.68 4.03 -29.81
N SER A 50 -8.00 4.66 -28.84
CA SER A 50 -7.75 4.09 -27.51
C SER A 50 -8.07 5.09 -26.40
N TRP A 51 -8.51 4.58 -25.26
CA TRP A 51 -8.70 5.36 -24.04
C TRP A 51 -7.36 5.50 -23.32
N VAL A 52 -7.05 6.69 -22.80
CA VAL A 52 -5.80 6.99 -22.12
C VAL A 52 -6.06 7.28 -20.65
N SER A 53 -5.35 6.59 -19.76
CA SER A 53 -5.38 6.84 -18.32
C SER A 53 -4.00 7.30 -17.82
N PRO A 54 -3.94 8.27 -16.90
CA PRO A 54 -2.69 8.75 -16.34
C PRO A 54 -2.23 7.85 -15.18
N GLU A 55 -0.94 7.57 -15.13
CA GLU A 55 -0.25 7.02 -13.98
C GLU A 55 0.66 8.10 -13.37
N ARG A 56 0.54 8.31 -12.05
CA ARG A 56 1.18 9.37 -11.28
C ARG A 56 2.22 8.82 -10.30
N ASP A 57 3.18 9.63 -9.90
CA ASP A 57 4.09 9.30 -8.80
C ASP A 57 3.53 9.74 -7.43
N GLU A 58 4.35 9.69 -6.37
CA GLU A 58 3.93 10.13 -5.03
C GLU A 58 3.69 11.64 -4.88
N THR A 59 4.08 12.44 -5.88
CA THR A 59 4.00 13.90 -5.86
C THR A 59 2.80 14.44 -6.63
N GLY A 60 2.05 13.57 -7.32
CA GLY A 60 0.94 13.96 -8.20
C GLY A 60 1.33 14.11 -9.67
N GLU A 61 2.63 14.14 -9.99
CA GLU A 61 3.12 14.29 -11.36
C GLU A 61 2.76 13.08 -12.22
N ILE A 62 2.28 13.34 -13.45
CA ILE A 62 2.01 12.29 -14.44
C ILE A 62 3.34 11.78 -14.97
N VAL A 63 3.66 10.52 -14.68
CA VAL A 63 4.89 9.84 -15.10
C VAL A 63 4.64 8.77 -16.16
N GLY A 64 3.39 8.35 -16.31
CA GLY A 64 2.95 7.25 -17.16
C GLY A 64 1.65 7.56 -17.88
N LEU A 65 1.51 7.11 -19.12
CA LEU A 65 0.24 7.12 -19.84
C LEU A 65 -0.04 5.71 -20.37
N VAL A 66 -1.21 5.17 -20.00
CA VAL A 66 -1.64 3.83 -20.38
C VAL A 66 -2.79 3.95 -21.37
N GLU A 67 -2.61 3.40 -22.56
CA GLU A 67 -3.67 3.22 -23.54
C GLU A 67 -4.44 1.92 -23.29
N ARG A 68 -5.76 1.97 -23.46
CA ARG A 68 -6.68 0.84 -23.43
C ARG A 68 -7.48 0.80 -24.72
N PHE A 69 -7.34 -0.30 -25.45
CA PHE A 69 -8.11 -0.55 -26.67
C PHE A 69 -9.47 -1.19 -26.34
N SER A 70 -10.40 -1.14 -27.29
CA SER A 70 -11.71 -1.80 -27.20
C SER A 70 -11.61 -3.31 -26.94
N SER A 71 -10.53 -3.96 -27.37
CA SER A 71 -10.23 -5.37 -27.06
C SER A 71 -9.87 -5.63 -25.58
N GLY A 72 -9.77 -4.60 -24.76
CA GLY A 72 -9.30 -4.68 -23.38
C GLY A 72 -7.78 -4.71 -23.24
N LYS A 73 -7.03 -4.86 -24.34
CA LYS A 73 -5.56 -4.78 -24.36
C LYS A 73 -5.11 -3.42 -23.84
N LYS A 74 -4.07 -3.43 -23.00
CA LYS A 74 -3.46 -2.22 -22.45
C LYS A 74 -2.00 -2.11 -22.91
N ILE A 75 -1.54 -0.92 -23.29
CA ILE A 75 -0.14 -0.65 -23.63
C ILE A 75 0.31 0.69 -23.00
N MET A 76 1.60 0.84 -22.74
CA MET A 76 2.17 2.12 -22.31
C MET A 76 2.51 2.97 -23.53
N ILE A 77 2.23 4.28 -23.46
CA ILE A 77 2.75 5.23 -24.44
C ILE A 77 4.27 5.28 -24.36
N SER A 78 4.92 5.32 -25.53
CA SER A 78 6.38 5.33 -25.66
C SER A 78 7.05 6.41 -24.80
N GLY A 79 8.11 6.02 -24.08
CA GLY A 79 8.88 6.91 -23.20
C GLY A 79 8.30 7.11 -21.80
N SER A 80 7.04 6.73 -21.58
CA SER A 80 6.39 6.84 -20.28
C SER A 80 6.80 5.73 -19.30
N LYS A 81 6.54 5.91 -18.00
CA LYS A 81 6.96 5.02 -16.91
C LYS A 81 5.75 4.48 -16.15
N ARG A 82 5.90 3.32 -15.49
CA ARG A 82 4.86 2.84 -14.59
C ARG A 82 4.77 3.71 -13.34
N GLY A 83 3.56 4.14 -13.00
CA GLY A 83 3.18 4.87 -11.80
C GLY A 83 1.93 4.27 -11.15
N LEU A 84 1.22 5.07 -10.35
CA LEU A 84 -0.01 4.71 -9.66
C LEU A 84 -1.20 5.43 -10.29
N THR A 85 -2.36 4.80 -10.34
CA THR A 85 -3.59 5.51 -10.71
C THR A 85 -4.35 5.88 -9.45
N TYR A 86 -4.66 7.17 -9.26
CA TYR A 86 -5.50 7.65 -8.17
C TYR A 86 -6.11 9.00 -8.57
N VAL A 87 -7.24 9.34 -7.95
CA VAL A 87 -7.86 10.66 -8.06
C VAL A 87 -6.99 11.65 -7.30
N LEU A 88 -6.45 12.64 -8.00
CA LEU A 88 -5.66 13.69 -7.36
C LEU A 88 -6.58 14.60 -6.55
N ASN A 89 -6.20 14.88 -5.31
CA ASN A 89 -6.88 15.86 -4.49
C ASN A 89 -6.93 17.22 -5.22
N PRO A 90 -8.12 17.80 -5.49
CA PRO A 90 -8.23 19.06 -6.22
C PRO A 90 -7.58 20.25 -5.47
N ASP A 91 -7.45 20.16 -4.15
CA ASP A 91 -6.78 21.17 -3.32
C ASP A 91 -5.25 20.99 -3.26
N TYR A 92 -4.69 20.00 -3.98
CA TYR A 92 -3.27 19.70 -4.00
C TYR A 92 -2.54 20.38 -5.16
N GLU A 93 -1.62 21.30 -4.84
CA GLU A 93 -0.74 21.96 -5.82
C GLU A 93 0.43 21.04 -6.22
N ILE A 94 0.44 20.55 -7.46
CA ILE A 94 1.60 19.87 -8.06
C ILE A 94 2.74 20.87 -8.26
N GLY A 95 3.98 20.47 -7.99
CA GLY A 95 5.15 21.23 -8.42
C GLY A 95 5.66 22.32 -7.47
N VAL A 96 5.18 22.43 -6.23
CA VAL A 96 5.84 23.30 -5.24
C VAL A 96 6.01 22.62 -3.88
N LYS A 97 7.24 22.12 -3.63
CA LYS A 97 7.75 22.08 -2.26
C LYS A 97 7.94 23.52 -1.78
N LYS A 98 6.87 24.19 -1.34
CA LYS A 98 6.97 25.49 -0.61
C LYS A 98 7.70 25.33 0.73
N TYR A 99 8.13 24.13 1.09
CA TYR A 99 8.79 23.83 2.34
C TYR A 99 10.04 22.98 2.11
N ALA A 100 11.19 23.63 2.21
CA ALA A 100 12.47 23.00 2.51
C ALA A 100 12.70 23.12 4.03
N PRO A 101 12.84 22.02 4.79
CA PRO A 101 13.17 22.10 6.22
C PRO A 101 14.54 22.76 6.43
N GLY A 102 14.63 23.80 7.27
CA GLY A 102 15.89 24.48 7.61
C GLY A 102 15.73 25.57 8.68
N LYS A 103 16.85 25.96 9.32
CA LYS A 103 16.94 26.96 10.42
C LYS A 103 16.46 28.39 10.06
N HIS A 104 16.06 28.66 8.80
CA HIS A 104 15.85 29.99 8.25
C HIS A 104 14.38 30.34 7.93
N ASN A 105 13.41 29.49 8.31
CA ASN A 105 12.00 29.61 7.89
C ASN A 105 11.13 30.52 8.78
N TRP A 106 11.70 31.03 9.87
CA TRP A 106 11.03 31.93 10.80
C TRP A 106 11.81 33.22 10.91
N ARG A 107 11.12 34.35 10.75
CA ARG A 107 11.67 35.69 10.97
C ARG A 107 11.11 36.25 12.26
N ARG A 108 11.96 36.80 13.11
CA ARG A 108 11.51 37.48 14.33
C ARG A 108 10.81 38.79 13.94
N THR A 109 9.69 39.10 14.59
CA THR A 109 9.06 40.41 14.47
C THR A 109 10.04 41.49 14.96
N GLY A 110 10.04 42.64 14.29
CA GLY A 110 11.02 43.70 14.49
C GLY A 110 11.01 44.69 13.34
N GLY A 111 11.35 45.95 13.62
CA GLY A 111 11.38 47.01 12.61
C GLY A 111 9.97 47.34 12.11
N ASP A 112 9.70 47.09 10.84
CA ASP A 112 8.42 47.32 10.16
C ASP A 112 7.43 46.14 10.23
N ILE A 113 7.83 45.01 10.86
CA ILE A 113 7.01 43.80 10.93
C ILE A 113 6.42 43.62 12.33
N ASN A 114 5.10 43.82 12.43
CA ASN A 114 4.31 43.54 13.63
C ASN A 114 3.74 42.12 13.60
N CYS A 115 3.61 41.49 14.77
CA CYS A 115 2.86 40.25 14.91
C CYS A 115 1.39 40.50 14.56
N PRO A 116 0.81 39.85 13.54
CA PRO A 116 -0.60 40.08 13.17
C PRO A 116 -1.59 39.44 14.16
N ILE A 117 -1.11 38.66 15.14
CA ILE A 117 -1.95 38.04 16.18
C ILE A 117 -2.05 38.95 17.42
N CYS A 118 -0.93 39.41 17.96
CA CYS A 118 -0.91 40.21 19.20
C CYS A 118 -0.60 41.70 18.99
N GLY A 119 -0.32 42.11 17.75
CA GLY A 119 0.02 43.49 17.38
C GLY A 119 1.39 43.98 17.86
N LYS A 120 2.19 43.15 18.53
CA LYS A 120 3.50 43.56 19.08
C LYS A 120 4.62 43.37 18.05
N ASN A 121 5.61 44.25 18.10
CA ASN A 121 6.75 44.28 17.19
C ASN A 121 7.94 43.45 17.70
N ASP A 122 7.81 42.75 18.81
CA ASP A 122 8.91 42.06 19.47
C ASP A 122 8.58 40.60 19.78
N TRP A 123 9.63 39.82 19.99
CA TRP A 123 9.61 38.45 20.50
C TRP A 123 9.01 37.38 19.57
N CYS A 124 7.91 37.67 18.87
CA CYS A 124 7.16 36.71 18.06
C CYS A 124 7.96 36.29 16.81
N LEU A 125 7.60 35.14 16.24
CA LEU A 125 8.13 34.68 14.96
C LEU A 125 7.01 34.67 13.92
N VAL A 126 7.31 35.15 12.72
CA VAL A 126 6.44 35.08 11.54
C VAL A 126 7.10 34.21 10.49
N SER A 127 6.31 33.60 9.61
CA SER A 127 6.84 32.82 8.50
C SER A 127 7.71 33.72 7.58
N ALA A 128 8.88 33.22 7.20
CA ALA A 128 9.87 34.02 6.46
C ALA A 128 9.57 34.17 4.95
N ASP A 129 8.60 33.39 4.44
CA ASP A 129 8.11 33.43 3.06
C ASP A 129 7.48 34.78 2.70
N ASP A 130 6.64 35.32 3.59
CA ASP A 130 6.01 36.63 3.46
C ASP A 130 5.79 37.25 4.87
N PRO A 131 6.78 37.96 5.43
CA PRO A 131 6.70 38.46 6.80
C PRO A 131 5.64 39.56 7.03
N HIS A 132 5.17 40.24 5.98
CA HIS A 132 4.14 41.29 6.09
C HIS A 132 2.73 40.72 6.05
N ASP A 133 2.53 39.60 5.35
CA ASP A 133 1.32 38.78 5.46
C ASP A 133 1.66 37.31 5.73
N PRO A 134 2.11 36.95 6.94
CA PRO A 134 2.64 35.62 7.19
C PRO A 134 1.56 34.55 7.21
N SER A 135 1.87 33.41 6.59
CA SER A 135 1.00 32.23 6.55
C SER A 135 0.89 31.54 7.93
N ALA A 136 1.94 31.64 8.74
CA ALA A 136 1.99 31.13 10.12
C ALA A 136 2.72 32.10 11.06
N VAL A 137 2.31 32.10 12.33
CA VAL A 137 2.87 32.97 13.37
C VAL A 137 3.04 32.18 14.67
N LEU A 138 4.22 32.25 15.27
CA LEU A 138 4.47 31.77 16.62
C LEU A 138 4.39 32.97 17.58
N CYS A 139 3.24 33.10 18.24
CA CYS A 139 2.92 34.22 19.13
C CYS A 139 3.17 33.86 20.58
N GLY A 140 3.94 34.67 21.31
CA GLY A 140 4.23 34.41 22.73
C GLY A 140 3.19 34.83 23.73
N ARG A 141 2.08 35.41 23.27
CA ARG A 141 1.19 36.19 24.13
C ARG A 141 -0.27 35.77 24.03
N VAL A 142 -0.69 35.36 22.84
CA VAL A 142 -2.09 35.03 22.57
C VAL A 142 -2.18 33.53 22.29
N SER A 143 -2.91 32.81 23.13
CA SER A 143 -3.20 31.39 22.96
C SER A 143 -4.52 31.15 22.20
N ASN A 144 -5.47 32.08 22.30
CA ASN A 144 -6.78 31.94 21.68
C ASN A 144 -6.67 31.86 20.15
N GLY A 145 -7.20 30.78 19.55
CA GLY A 145 -7.09 30.49 18.12
C GLY A 145 -5.80 29.78 17.68
N ALA A 146 -4.90 29.45 18.61
CA ALA A 146 -3.69 28.70 18.30
C ALA A 146 -4.01 27.23 17.99
N VAL A 147 -3.30 26.66 17.01
CA VAL A 147 -3.44 25.25 16.63
C VAL A 147 -2.56 24.32 17.48
N GLN A 148 -1.53 24.87 18.11
CA GLN A 148 -0.57 24.09 18.91
C GLN A 148 0.20 25.00 19.86
N GLU A 149 0.43 24.55 21.08
CA GLU A 149 1.39 25.15 22.01
C GLU A 149 2.79 24.54 21.82
N ARG A 150 3.82 25.37 21.83
CA ARG A 150 5.22 24.97 21.74
C ARG A 150 5.92 25.37 23.01
N GLU A 151 6.41 24.37 23.73
CA GLU A 151 7.24 24.54 24.92
C GLU A 151 8.39 25.51 24.60
N ASP A 152 8.56 26.52 25.46
CA ASP A 152 9.54 27.61 25.36
C ASP A 152 9.46 28.55 24.14
N SER A 153 8.48 28.37 23.25
CA SER A 153 8.40 29.15 22.00
C SER A 153 7.04 29.82 21.76
N GLY A 154 6.03 29.55 22.60
CA GLY A 154 4.72 30.21 22.57
C GLY A 154 3.65 29.41 21.82
N TYR A 155 2.69 30.12 21.22
CA TYR A 155 1.49 29.54 20.61
C TYR A 155 1.56 29.66 19.08
N LEU A 156 1.43 28.53 18.37
CA LEU A 156 1.43 28.48 16.91
C LEU A 156 0.03 28.82 16.38
N HIS A 157 -0.06 29.89 15.60
CA HIS A 157 -1.23 30.32 14.86
C HIS A 157 -1.01 30.09 13.37
N ILE A 158 -1.99 29.48 12.71
CA ILE A 158 -2.00 29.33 11.26
C ILE A 158 -3.03 30.28 10.68
N ARG A 159 -2.58 31.30 9.96
CA ARG A 159 -3.43 32.37 9.41
C ARG A 159 -3.99 32.01 8.03
N ARG A 160 -3.21 31.26 7.24
CA ARG A 160 -3.61 30.78 5.90
C ARG A 160 -3.44 29.28 5.84
N SER A 161 -4.27 28.59 5.06
CA SER A 161 -4.19 27.13 4.86
C SER A 161 -2.78 26.67 4.45
N THR A 162 -2.07 27.51 3.68
CA THR A 162 -0.67 27.33 3.27
C THR A 162 0.33 27.25 4.45
N GLY A 163 -0.02 27.78 5.62
CA GLY A 163 0.78 27.72 6.85
C GLY A 163 0.64 26.41 7.62
N ARG A 164 -0.33 25.54 7.29
CA ARG A 164 -0.52 24.22 7.93
C ARG A 164 0.52 23.22 7.42
N VAL A 165 1.79 23.44 7.77
CA VAL A 165 2.87 22.50 7.45
C VAL A 165 2.82 21.33 8.42
N GLY A 166 2.24 20.21 7.99
CA GLY A 166 2.48 18.90 8.59
C GLY A 166 1.29 18.13 9.14
N LYS A 167 0.03 18.59 9.06
CA LYS A 167 -1.10 17.75 9.51
C LYS A 167 -2.35 17.68 8.64
N THR A 168 -2.67 18.61 7.73
CA THR A 168 -3.94 18.53 6.96
C THR A 168 -3.92 19.24 5.61
N GLY A 169 -2.81 19.25 4.86
CA GLY A 169 -2.74 20.06 3.63
C GLY A 169 -1.80 19.57 2.53
N ARG A 170 -1.39 18.30 2.51
CA ARG A 170 -0.44 17.78 1.49
C ARG A 170 -0.62 16.30 1.17
N SER A 171 -1.79 15.71 1.37
CA SER A 171 -2.01 14.40 0.77
C SER A 171 -2.36 14.60 -0.70
N VAL A 172 -1.69 13.86 -1.59
CA VAL A 172 -2.11 13.74 -2.99
C VAL A 172 -3.50 13.10 -3.11
N LEU A 173 -3.97 12.44 -2.04
CA LEU A 173 -5.30 11.86 -1.93
C LEU A 173 -6.25 12.80 -1.20
N ILE A 174 -7.53 12.66 -1.53
CA ILE A 174 -8.63 13.28 -0.80
C ILE A 174 -8.73 12.62 0.59
N SER A 175 -9.03 13.40 1.62
CA SER A 175 -9.24 12.87 2.97
C SER A 175 -10.51 12.02 3.01
N SER A 176 -10.47 10.91 3.74
CA SER A 176 -11.63 10.03 3.94
C SER A 176 -11.63 9.51 5.38
N ASP A 177 -12.82 9.22 5.90
CA ASP A 177 -13.01 8.51 7.17
C ASP A 177 -12.88 6.98 6.99
N TYR A 178 -12.85 6.51 5.73
CA TYR A 178 -12.69 5.12 5.36
C TYR A 178 -11.22 4.78 5.01
N PRO A 179 -10.81 3.51 5.14
CA PRO A 179 -9.49 3.08 4.70
C PRO A 179 -9.29 3.35 3.21
N VAL A 180 -8.06 3.71 2.84
CA VAL A 180 -7.67 3.85 1.43
C VAL A 180 -7.55 2.45 0.81
N LEU A 181 -8.29 2.23 -0.27
CA LEU A 181 -8.25 0.97 -1.00
C LEU A 181 -7.03 0.90 -1.90
N VAL A 182 -6.35 -0.24 -1.93
CA VAL A 182 -5.27 -0.53 -2.87
C VAL A 182 -5.71 -1.67 -3.77
N VAL A 183 -5.96 -1.35 -5.04
CA VAL A 183 -6.60 -2.21 -6.04
C VAL A 183 -5.70 -2.40 -7.27
N GLU A 184 -6.15 -3.14 -8.30
CA GLU A 184 -5.38 -3.36 -9.53
C GLU A 184 -5.91 -2.52 -10.72
N GLY A 185 -5.08 -1.59 -11.19
CA GLY A 185 -5.40 -0.74 -12.33
C GLY A 185 -6.49 0.32 -12.08
N PHE A 186 -6.77 1.12 -13.12
CA PHE A 186 -7.65 2.28 -13.01
C PHE A 186 -9.15 1.94 -12.92
N SER A 187 -9.57 0.81 -13.53
CA SER A 187 -10.98 0.46 -13.61
C SER A 187 -11.54 0.03 -12.24
N ASP A 188 -10.69 -0.57 -11.39
CA ASP A 188 -11.03 -0.83 -10.00
C ASP A 188 -10.99 0.45 -9.15
N VAL A 189 -10.15 1.42 -9.49
CA VAL A 189 -10.17 2.75 -8.83
C VAL A 189 -11.49 3.45 -9.12
N ALA A 190 -11.99 3.36 -10.35
CA ALA A 190 -13.29 3.92 -10.72
C ALA A 190 -14.44 3.22 -9.96
N ALA A 191 -14.41 1.88 -9.90
CA ALA A 191 -15.41 1.13 -9.12
C ALA A 191 -15.36 1.48 -7.62
N ALA A 192 -14.16 1.63 -7.04
CA ALA A 192 -14.01 2.07 -5.66
C ALA A 192 -14.54 3.49 -5.43
N PHE A 193 -14.35 4.39 -6.39
CA PHE A 193 -14.89 5.74 -6.34
C PHE A 193 -16.42 5.72 -6.30
N ASP A 194 -17.06 4.87 -7.12
CA ASP A 194 -18.52 4.71 -7.13
C ASP A 194 -19.08 4.17 -5.81
N LEU A 195 -18.27 3.39 -5.07
CA LEU A 195 -18.58 2.94 -3.72
C LEU A 195 -18.33 4.01 -2.63
N GLY A 196 -17.81 5.18 -3.00
CA GLY A 196 -17.49 6.27 -2.06
C GLY A 196 -16.12 6.14 -1.39
N PHE A 197 -15.24 5.25 -1.88
CA PHE A 197 -13.90 5.06 -1.33
C PHE A 197 -12.83 5.81 -2.12
N ILE A 198 -11.75 6.16 -1.41
CA ILE A 198 -10.51 6.62 -2.03
C ILE A 198 -9.64 5.41 -2.34
N ALA A 199 -9.21 5.30 -3.59
CA ALA A 199 -8.44 4.15 -4.06
C ALA A 199 -7.17 4.51 -4.82
N ILE A 200 -6.19 3.62 -4.74
CA ILE A 200 -4.96 3.63 -5.53
C ILE A 200 -4.86 2.34 -6.33
N GLY A 201 -4.89 2.48 -7.65
CA GLY A 201 -4.70 1.42 -8.62
C GLY A 201 -3.22 1.18 -8.85
N ARG A 202 -2.79 -0.07 -8.61
CA ARG A 202 -1.42 -0.49 -8.89
C ARG A 202 -1.28 -0.85 -10.37
N PRO A 203 -0.10 -0.59 -10.96
CA PRO A 203 0.15 -0.89 -12.36
C PRO A 203 0.29 -2.40 -12.65
N SER A 204 0.67 -3.17 -11.63
CA SER A 204 0.72 -4.64 -11.63
C SER A 204 0.89 -5.17 -10.22
N ALA A 205 0.59 -6.46 -10.05
CA ALA A 205 0.88 -7.27 -8.84
C ALA A 205 2.32 -7.13 -8.30
N THR A 206 3.32 -6.83 -9.15
CA THR A 206 4.76 -6.83 -8.84
C THR A 206 5.41 -5.44 -8.81
N SER A 207 4.60 -4.38 -8.88
CA SER A 207 5.07 -3.01 -9.07
C SER A 207 5.99 -2.46 -7.98
N LYS A 208 6.85 -1.49 -8.33
CA LYS A 208 7.80 -0.83 -7.41
C LYS A 208 7.03 -0.08 -6.32
N LYS A 209 7.05 -0.64 -5.11
CA LYS A 209 6.19 -0.24 -3.98
C LYS A 209 6.58 1.09 -3.32
N THR A 210 7.67 1.73 -3.76
CA THR A 210 8.23 2.92 -3.09
C THR A 210 7.32 4.14 -3.20
N ALA A 211 6.68 4.37 -4.35
CA ALA A 211 5.73 5.48 -4.51
C ALA A 211 4.47 5.23 -3.70
N LEU A 212 3.93 4.00 -3.76
CA LEU A 212 2.73 3.61 -3.01
C LEU A 212 2.93 3.81 -1.51
N VAL A 213 4.03 3.29 -0.94
CA VAL A 213 4.38 3.48 0.47
C VAL A 213 4.46 4.96 0.86
N LYS A 214 4.98 5.83 -0.02
CA LYS A 214 5.05 7.27 0.26
C LYS A 214 3.67 7.93 0.29
N VAL A 215 2.76 7.52 -0.59
CA VAL A 215 1.40 8.05 -0.67
C VAL A 215 0.56 7.61 0.53
N VAL A 216 0.62 6.34 0.93
CA VAL A 216 -0.27 5.79 1.97
C VAL A 216 0.29 5.84 3.39
N ARG A 217 1.53 6.30 3.58
CA ARG A 217 2.18 6.32 4.90
C ARG A 217 1.32 7.06 5.92
N GLY A 218 1.02 6.40 7.04
CA GLY A 218 0.22 6.96 8.12
C GLY A 218 -1.29 6.92 7.89
N LEU A 219 -1.77 6.31 6.80
CA LEU A 219 -3.18 6.08 6.52
C LEU A 219 -3.57 4.64 6.84
N ASP A 220 -4.85 4.43 7.13
CA ASP A 220 -5.42 3.09 7.19
C ASP A 220 -5.64 2.56 5.78
N VAL A 221 -5.20 1.32 5.53
CA VAL A 221 -5.14 0.77 4.18
C VAL A 221 -5.80 -0.60 4.11
N LEU A 222 -6.53 -0.82 3.03
CA LEU A 222 -7.10 -2.11 2.68
C LEU A 222 -6.63 -2.54 1.29
N VAL A 223 -5.92 -3.65 1.22
CA VAL A 223 -5.42 -4.20 -0.05
C VAL A 223 -6.43 -5.20 -0.60
N ILE A 224 -7.02 -4.92 -1.76
CA ILE A 224 -7.94 -5.83 -2.44
C ILE A 224 -7.17 -6.54 -3.58
N GLY A 225 -7.12 -7.87 -3.51
CA GLY A 225 -6.49 -8.69 -4.54
C GLY A 225 -7.42 -9.07 -5.69
N GLU A 226 -6.85 -9.61 -6.77
CA GLU A 226 -7.62 -10.29 -7.82
C GLU A 226 -7.69 -11.81 -7.57
N ARG A 227 -8.78 -12.44 -7.98
CA ARG A 227 -8.97 -13.89 -8.04
C ARG A 227 -8.60 -14.43 -9.44
N ASP A 228 -7.32 -14.41 -9.78
CA ASP A 228 -6.78 -14.79 -11.10
C ASP A 228 -5.67 -15.86 -11.01
N GLY A 229 -6.06 -17.14 -10.87
CA GLY A 229 -5.11 -18.26 -10.97
C GLY A 229 -3.91 -18.22 -9.99
N GLY A 230 -4.00 -17.42 -8.91
CA GLY A 230 -3.01 -17.28 -7.84
C GLY A 230 -2.05 -16.09 -7.93
N VAL A 231 -1.94 -15.40 -9.08
CA VAL A 231 -1.00 -14.27 -9.25
C VAL A 231 -1.45 -13.04 -8.47
N GLY A 232 -2.73 -12.69 -8.53
CA GLY A 232 -3.35 -11.58 -7.82
C GLY A 232 -3.33 -11.76 -6.31
N VAL A 233 -3.56 -12.98 -5.82
CA VAL A 233 -3.39 -13.34 -4.40
C VAL A 233 -1.94 -13.09 -3.94
N THR A 234 -0.98 -13.51 -4.76
CA THR A 234 0.45 -13.26 -4.49
C THR A 234 0.75 -11.76 -4.46
N GLY A 235 0.26 -11.00 -5.43
CA GLY A 235 0.43 -9.54 -5.51
C GLY A 235 -0.21 -8.78 -4.35
N MET A 236 -1.38 -9.22 -3.89
CA MET A 236 -2.07 -8.70 -2.71
C MET A 236 -1.22 -8.91 -1.46
N ASN A 237 -0.82 -10.15 -1.17
CA ASN A 237 0.01 -10.47 -0.01
C ASN A 237 1.32 -9.66 -0.02
N GLN A 238 2.00 -9.61 -1.17
CA GLN A 238 3.21 -8.82 -1.35
C GLN A 238 3.00 -7.33 -1.03
N THR A 239 1.87 -6.77 -1.43
CA THR A 239 1.55 -5.35 -1.19
C THR A 239 1.23 -5.13 0.28
N PHE A 240 0.36 -5.95 0.85
CA PHE A 240 0.03 -5.95 2.28
C PHE A 240 1.29 -5.92 3.17
N HIS A 241 2.23 -6.83 2.94
CA HIS A 241 3.47 -6.89 3.75
C HIS A 241 4.36 -5.65 3.60
N ALA A 242 4.35 -5.01 2.43
CA ALA A 242 5.15 -3.82 2.19
C ALA A 242 4.56 -2.56 2.86
N LEU A 243 3.24 -2.51 3.02
CA LEU A 243 2.53 -1.36 3.59
C LEU A 243 2.42 -1.44 5.11
N LYS A 244 2.26 -2.65 5.66
CA LYS A 244 2.07 -2.91 7.10
C LYS A 244 3.06 -2.17 8.04
N PRO A 245 4.37 -2.02 7.72
CA PRO A 245 5.29 -1.28 8.60
C PRO A 245 5.08 0.24 8.64
N TYR A 246 4.31 0.80 7.71
CA TYR A 246 4.20 2.25 7.49
C TYR A 246 2.79 2.80 7.70
N CYS A 247 1.81 1.93 7.93
CA CYS A 247 0.39 2.25 8.04
C CYS A 247 -0.13 1.83 9.43
N PRO A 248 -0.97 2.63 10.12
CA PRO A 248 -1.47 2.30 11.45
C PRO A 248 -2.36 1.06 11.44
N SER A 249 -3.28 0.98 10.48
CA SER A 249 -4.05 -0.21 10.15
C SER A 249 -3.73 -0.67 8.72
N THR A 250 -3.58 -1.99 8.54
CA THR A 250 -3.47 -2.59 7.22
C THR A 250 -4.21 -3.91 7.22
N GLN A 251 -5.17 -4.03 6.31
CA GLN A 251 -5.91 -5.26 6.04
C GLN A 251 -5.76 -5.67 4.58
N LYS A 252 -6.11 -6.92 4.28
CA LYS A 252 -6.22 -7.43 2.91
C LYS A 252 -7.51 -8.25 2.77
N LEU A 253 -8.06 -8.27 1.55
CA LEU A 253 -9.22 -9.09 1.21
C LEU A 253 -9.16 -9.57 -0.25
N LEU A 254 -9.82 -10.69 -0.51
CA LEU A 254 -10.18 -11.09 -1.86
C LEU A 254 -11.68 -10.85 -2.07
N PRO A 255 -12.11 -10.43 -3.28
CA PRO A 255 -13.53 -10.32 -3.62
C PRO A 255 -14.32 -11.57 -3.23
N LEU A 256 -15.64 -11.49 -3.08
CA LEU A 256 -16.46 -12.67 -2.83
C LEU A 256 -16.23 -13.76 -3.91
N GLU A 257 -16.38 -15.04 -3.54
CA GLU A 257 -16.21 -16.14 -4.49
C GLU A 257 -17.12 -15.97 -5.72
N GLY A 258 -16.55 -16.15 -6.92
CA GLY A 258 -17.25 -15.92 -8.19
C GLY A 258 -16.99 -14.56 -8.85
N PHE A 259 -16.32 -13.64 -8.15
CA PHE A 259 -15.90 -12.34 -8.69
C PHE A 259 -14.38 -12.26 -8.87
N LYS A 260 -13.95 -11.73 -10.02
CA LYS A 260 -12.53 -11.68 -10.39
C LYS A 260 -11.79 -10.56 -9.68
N ASP A 261 -12.32 -9.35 -9.74
CA ASP A 261 -11.72 -8.11 -9.24
C ASP A 261 -12.81 -7.22 -8.61
N LEU A 262 -12.43 -6.06 -8.05
CA LEU A 262 -13.39 -5.19 -7.36
C LEU A 262 -14.47 -4.70 -8.33
N ARG A 263 -14.10 -4.28 -9.53
CA ARG A 263 -15.06 -3.82 -10.54
C ARG A 263 -16.02 -4.92 -10.98
N ASP A 264 -15.53 -6.14 -11.20
CA ASP A 264 -16.39 -7.29 -11.51
C ASP A 264 -17.40 -7.55 -10.38
N TRP A 265 -16.97 -7.39 -9.13
CA TRP A 265 -17.83 -7.55 -7.97
C TRP A 265 -18.89 -6.45 -7.85
N VAL A 266 -18.53 -5.18 -8.06
CA VAL A 266 -19.49 -4.06 -8.10
C VAL A 266 -20.56 -4.30 -9.16
N ASN A 267 -20.14 -4.65 -10.38
CA ASN A 267 -21.05 -4.77 -11.52
C ASN A 267 -21.98 -5.97 -11.48
N ARG A 268 -21.48 -7.13 -11.03
CA ARG A 268 -22.26 -8.38 -11.06
C ARG A 268 -22.85 -8.75 -9.71
N GLY A 269 -22.30 -8.21 -8.62
CA GLY A 269 -22.69 -8.53 -7.25
C GLY A 269 -23.54 -7.47 -6.58
N GLU A 270 -23.87 -6.37 -7.26
CA GLU A 270 -24.63 -5.24 -6.71
C GLU A 270 -24.04 -4.71 -5.38
N LEU A 271 -22.71 -4.75 -5.27
CA LEU A 271 -21.99 -4.34 -4.06
C LEU A 271 -22.20 -2.85 -3.80
N THR A 272 -22.60 -2.49 -2.57
CA THR A 272 -22.67 -1.10 -2.10
C THR A 272 -21.46 -0.76 -1.22
N GLY A 273 -21.27 0.53 -0.94
CA GLY A 273 -20.20 0.97 -0.04
C GLY A 273 -20.36 0.39 1.36
N GLU A 274 -21.59 0.38 1.89
CA GLU A 274 -21.92 -0.24 3.18
C GLU A 274 -21.69 -1.75 3.16
N GLY A 275 -22.11 -2.44 2.09
CA GLY A 275 -21.89 -3.88 1.95
C GLY A 275 -20.40 -4.25 1.89
N LEU A 276 -19.56 -3.39 1.29
CA LEU A 276 -18.12 -3.58 1.32
C LEU A 276 -17.57 -3.38 2.75
N LEU A 277 -18.01 -2.38 3.51
CA LEU A 277 -17.60 -2.19 4.90
C LEU A 277 -17.96 -3.39 5.78
N GLU A 278 -19.19 -3.89 5.68
CA GLU A 278 -19.63 -5.10 6.40
C GLU A 278 -18.75 -6.31 6.04
N TYR A 279 -18.46 -6.50 4.76
CA TYR A 279 -17.60 -7.58 4.29
C TYR A 279 -16.15 -7.44 4.79
N ILE A 280 -15.63 -6.20 4.89
CA ILE A 280 -14.30 -5.93 5.44
C ILE A 280 -14.25 -6.30 6.93
N GLU A 281 -15.28 -5.97 7.70
CA GLU A 281 -15.35 -6.32 9.12
C GLU A 281 -15.39 -7.85 9.33
N GLU A 282 -16.09 -8.58 8.47
CA GLU A 282 -16.23 -10.04 8.58
C GLU A 282 -15.01 -10.81 8.04
N HIS A 283 -14.43 -10.36 6.92
CA HIS A 283 -13.43 -11.12 6.16
C HIS A 283 -12.06 -10.45 6.03
N GLY A 284 -11.90 -9.22 6.52
CA GLY A 284 -10.63 -8.49 6.46
C GLY A 284 -9.52 -9.17 7.27
N GLU A 285 -8.43 -9.53 6.61
CA GLU A 285 -7.27 -10.13 7.27
C GLU A 285 -6.24 -9.07 7.65
N ASP A 286 -5.92 -8.92 8.93
CA ASP A 286 -4.88 -8.03 9.46
C ASP A 286 -3.55 -8.76 9.75
N LYS A 287 -3.53 -10.08 9.58
CA LYS A 287 -2.35 -10.92 9.78
C LYS A 287 -1.52 -11.03 8.50
N ALA A 288 -0.20 -11.01 8.70
CA ALA A 288 0.74 -11.49 7.71
C ALA A 288 0.35 -12.93 7.35
N SER A 289 0.20 -13.25 6.06
CA SER A 289 -0.04 -14.66 5.71
C SER A 289 1.10 -15.50 6.29
N THR A 290 0.78 -16.64 6.89
CA THR A 290 1.78 -17.67 7.25
C THR A 290 2.50 -18.22 6.01
N ASP A 291 2.08 -17.80 4.80
CA ASP A 291 2.69 -18.15 3.51
C ASP A 291 3.90 -17.29 3.13
N VAL A 292 4.30 -16.35 3.99
CA VAL A 292 5.46 -15.49 3.72
C VAL A 292 6.48 -15.57 4.84
N LEU A 293 7.59 -16.26 4.56
CA LEU A 293 8.71 -16.44 5.49
C LEU A 293 9.72 -15.28 5.42
N ASP A 294 10.48 -15.09 6.50
CA ASP A 294 11.45 -14.00 6.61
C ASP A 294 12.69 -14.19 5.72
N ASP A 295 13.05 -15.42 5.38
CA ASP A 295 14.09 -15.80 4.43
C ASP A 295 13.92 -17.27 4.02
N ASP A 296 14.81 -17.78 3.16
CA ASP A 296 14.88 -19.18 2.73
C ASP A 296 15.85 -20.04 3.57
N SER A 297 16.28 -19.54 4.73
CA SER A 297 17.19 -20.30 5.58
C SER A 297 16.47 -21.51 6.19
N PRO A 298 17.17 -22.66 6.33
CA PRO A 298 16.58 -23.86 6.92
C PRO A 298 16.00 -23.64 8.31
N THR A 299 16.64 -22.79 9.13
CA THR A 299 16.21 -22.45 10.49
C THR A 299 14.89 -21.67 10.51
N THR A 300 14.75 -20.66 9.65
CA THR A 300 13.50 -19.88 9.53
C THR A 300 12.35 -20.77 9.08
N ILE A 301 12.58 -21.60 8.06
CA ILE A 301 11.58 -22.55 7.56
C ILE A 301 11.19 -23.55 8.66
N ALA A 302 12.16 -24.17 9.32
CA ALA A 302 11.92 -25.16 10.37
C ALA A 302 11.15 -24.56 11.56
N THR A 303 11.50 -23.35 11.99
CA THR A 303 10.79 -22.65 13.07
C THR A 303 9.32 -22.45 12.72
N ALA A 304 9.05 -21.92 11.52
CA ALA A 304 7.70 -21.67 11.06
C ALA A 304 6.90 -22.97 10.86
N PHE A 305 7.51 -23.98 10.23
CA PHE A 305 6.92 -25.30 10.03
C PHE A 305 6.55 -25.98 11.36
N LEU A 306 7.45 -25.98 12.34
CA LEU A 306 7.20 -26.56 13.66
C LEU A 306 6.10 -25.80 14.42
N ALA A 307 6.09 -24.47 14.34
CA ALA A 307 5.06 -23.65 14.96
C ALA A 307 3.68 -23.90 14.36
N ASP A 308 3.60 -24.16 13.06
CA ASP A 308 2.35 -24.33 12.31
C ASP A 308 1.81 -25.77 12.40
N GLN A 309 2.67 -26.78 12.18
CA GLN A 309 2.28 -28.18 12.05
C GLN A 309 2.46 -28.99 13.34
N TYR A 310 3.39 -28.58 14.20
CA TYR A 310 3.90 -29.39 15.30
C TYR A 310 4.00 -28.65 16.64
N SER A 311 3.06 -27.74 16.90
CA SER A 311 2.97 -26.98 18.14
C SER A 311 1.55 -26.99 18.71
N GLN A 312 1.42 -27.21 20.01
CA GLN A 312 0.19 -27.04 20.76
C GLN A 312 0.49 -26.26 22.04
N ASN A 313 -0.18 -25.13 22.26
CA ASN A 313 0.05 -24.26 23.42
C ASN A 313 1.54 -23.88 23.63
N LYS A 314 2.27 -23.64 22.54
CA LYS A 314 3.73 -23.35 22.52
C LYS A 314 4.62 -24.53 22.92
N ILE A 315 4.06 -25.73 23.05
CA ILE A 315 4.80 -26.97 23.29
C ILE A 315 4.94 -27.72 21.96
N LEU A 316 6.17 -28.08 21.60
CA LEU A 316 6.43 -28.86 20.41
C LEU A 316 5.96 -30.31 20.57
N THR A 317 5.18 -30.77 19.59
CA THR A 317 4.62 -32.13 19.54
C THR A 317 5.47 -33.09 18.70
N LEU A 318 6.36 -32.58 17.84
CA LEU A 318 7.37 -33.37 17.12
C LEU A 318 8.68 -33.44 17.93
N ARG A 319 9.25 -34.63 18.05
CA ARG A 319 10.49 -34.91 18.78
C ARG A 319 11.39 -35.86 18.00
N ASN A 320 12.70 -35.71 18.14
CA ASN A 320 13.71 -36.66 17.67
C ASN A 320 14.41 -37.25 18.90
N HIS A 321 14.07 -38.50 19.22
CA HIS A 321 14.64 -39.21 20.36
C HIS A 321 15.63 -40.27 19.85
N ASN A 322 16.92 -40.10 20.15
CA ASN A 322 18.01 -40.99 19.73
C ASN A 322 17.99 -41.33 18.23
N GLY A 323 17.73 -40.32 17.39
CA GLY A 323 17.68 -40.46 15.93
C GLY A 323 16.35 -40.96 15.38
N GLN A 324 15.34 -41.19 16.23
CA GLN A 324 14.01 -41.61 15.83
C GLN A 324 13.00 -40.46 15.99
N TRP A 325 12.36 -40.09 14.88
CA TRP A 325 11.30 -39.08 14.87
C TRP A 325 9.99 -39.63 15.45
N MET A 326 9.37 -38.83 16.32
CA MET A 326 8.17 -39.16 17.08
C MET A 326 7.23 -37.95 17.10
N PHE A 327 5.94 -38.16 16.83
CA PHE A 327 4.91 -37.12 16.88
C PHE A 327 3.86 -37.46 17.95
N PHE A 328 3.49 -36.48 18.77
CA PHE A 328 2.46 -36.64 19.79
C PHE A 328 1.06 -36.47 19.19
N GLN A 329 0.29 -37.56 19.17
CA GLN A 329 -1.08 -37.57 18.68
C GLN A 329 -1.94 -38.50 19.52
N ARG A 330 -3.15 -38.05 19.91
CA ARG A 330 -4.14 -38.84 20.67
C ARG A 330 -3.58 -39.43 21.97
N GLY A 331 -2.85 -38.62 22.74
CA GLY A 331 -2.35 -39.01 24.07
C GLY A 331 -1.12 -39.91 24.06
N ARG A 332 -0.46 -40.12 22.92
CA ARG A 332 0.78 -40.90 22.82
C ARG A 332 1.70 -40.41 21.70
N TYR A 333 2.97 -40.76 21.80
CA TYR A 333 3.93 -40.58 20.70
C TYR A 333 3.87 -41.73 19.71
N ILE A 334 3.78 -41.41 18.43
CA ILE A 334 3.86 -42.36 17.31
C ILE A 334 5.13 -42.11 16.50
N LYS A 335 5.72 -43.16 15.92
CA LYS A 335 6.89 -43.00 15.04
C LYS A 335 6.49 -42.27 13.77
N VAL A 336 7.33 -41.33 13.34
CA VAL A 336 7.20 -40.64 12.05
C VAL A 336 8.32 -41.14 11.15
N ASP A 337 7.95 -41.63 9.97
CA ASP A 337 8.92 -41.98 8.94
C ASP A 337 9.59 -40.71 8.40
N PRO A 338 10.93 -40.62 8.34
CA PRO A 338 11.65 -39.51 7.72
C PRO A 338 11.12 -39.09 6.35
N ASP A 339 10.62 -40.02 5.53
CA ASP A 339 10.07 -39.69 4.21
C ASP A 339 8.69 -39.04 4.29
N THR A 340 7.90 -39.34 5.32
CA THR A 340 6.65 -38.62 5.62
C THR A 340 6.95 -37.18 5.99
N LEU A 341 7.93 -36.95 6.87
CA LEU A 341 8.34 -35.61 7.27
C LEU A 341 8.87 -34.78 6.09
N ARG A 342 9.60 -35.42 5.15
CA ARG A 342 10.00 -34.78 3.89
C ARG A 342 8.79 -34.34 3.07
N GLY A 343 7.82 -35.23 2.87
CA GLY A 343 6.60 -34.95 2.12
C GLY A 343 5.82 -33.77 2.69
N GLU A 344 5.68 -33.71 4.02
CA GLU A 344 5.02 -32.61 4.71
C GLU A 344 5.74 -31.27 4.53
N ILE A 345 7.07 -31.24 4.55
CA ILE A 345 7.83 -30.01 4.30
C ILE A 345 7.70 -29.57 2.85
N TYR A 346 7.69 -30.50 1.88
CA TYR A 346 7.40 -30.15 0.48
C TYR A 346 6.02 -29.51 0.34
N ALA A 347 4.99 -30.14 0.91
CA ALA A 347 3.62 -29.62 0.87
C ALA A 347 3.50 -28.28 1.61
N TYR A 348 4.18 -28.12 2.75
CA TYR A 348 4.19 -26.88 3.50
C TYR A 348 4.82 -25.72 2.73
N LEU A 349 5.89 -25.97 1.97
CA LEU A 349 6.56 -24.93 1.17
C LEU A 349 5.86 -24.63 -0.15
N GLU A 350 4.94 -25.49 -0.60
CA GLU A 350 4.19 -25.30 -1.83
C GLU A 350 3.34 -24.02 -1.75
N GLY A 351 3.46 -23.16 -2.77
CA GLY A 351 2.75 -21.88 -2.81
C GLY A 351 3.27 -20.79 -1.87
N LYS A 352 4.17 -21.10 -0.93
CA LYS A 352 4.76 -20.11 -0.02
C LYS A 352 5.85 -19.27 -0.69
N THR A 353 6.09 -18.10 -0.13
CA THR A 353 7.14 -17.17 -0.53
C THR A 353 8.05 -16.80 0.65
N HIS A 354 9.24 -16.28 0.37
CA HIS A 354 10.13 -15.72 1.38
C HIS A 354 10.66 -14.36 0.96
N LYS A 355 10.97 -13.51 1.95
CA LYS A 355 11.66 -12.25 1.71
C LYS A 355 13.07 -12.52 1.22
N LYS A 356 13.48 -11.76 0.21
CA LYS A 356 14.82 -11.77 -0.36
C LYS A 356 15.23 -10.32 -0.58
N ILE A 357 16.44 -9.97 -0.16
CA ILE A 357 16.97 -8.62 -0.36
C ILE A 357 17.61 -8.57 -1.74
N GLY A 358 17.09 -7.69 -2.60
CA GLY A 358 17.62 -7.44 -3.93
C GLY A 358 18.94 -6.65 -3.89
N PRO A 359 19.64 -6.56 -5.04
CA PRO A 359 20.97 -5.96 -5.11
C PRO A 359 21.05 -4.49 -4.68
N LYS A 360 19.92 -3.77 -4.65
CA LYS A 360 19.83 -2.35 -4.27
C LYS A 360 19.15 -2.15 -2.91
N GLY A 361 19.03 -3.21 -2.10
CA GLY A 361 18.41 -3.17 -0.78
C GLY A 361 16.88 -3.20 -0.79
N GLU A 362 16.25 -3.43 -1.94
CA GLU A 362 14.81 -3.63 -2.05
C GLU A 362 14.40 -5.01 -1.53
N VAL A 363 13.30 -5.10 -0.78
CA VAL A 363 12.74 -6.40 -0.36
C VAL A 363 11.86 -6.94 -1.50
N VAL A 364 12.27 -8.06 -2.08
CA VAL A 364 11.50 -8.86 -3.04
C VAL A 364 11.02 -10.15 -2.38
N TYR A 365 9.98 -10.77 -2.94
CA TYR A 365 9.46 -12.04 -2.42
C TYR A 365 9.62 -13.11 -3.49
N ALA A 366 10.36 -14.17 -3.19
CA ALA A 366 10.58 -15.29 -4.10
C ALA A 366 9.73 -16.48 -3.66
N GLN A 367 9.10 -17.15 -4.62
CA GLN A 367 8.46 -18.44 -4.36
C GLN A 367 9.51 -19.46 -3.93
N PHE A 368 9.15 -20.32 -2.98
CA PHE A 368 9.95 -21.49 -2.68
C PHE A 368 9.99 -22.42 -3.90
N ARG A 369 11.20 -22.89 -4.21
CA ARG A 369 11.44 -23.97 -5.17
C ARG A 369 12.10 -25.12 -4.41
N PRO A 370 11.31 -25.83 -3.57
CA PRO A 370 11.88 -26.84 -2.70
C PRO A 370 12.54 -27.93 -3.54
N ASN A 371 13.75 -28.28 -3.15
CA ASN A 371 14.50 -29.39 -3.71
C ASN A 371 14.97 -30.29 -2.58
N ARG A 372 15.50 -31.47 -2.94
CA ARG A 372 15.94 -32.46 -1.96
C ARG A 372 16.93 -31.90 -0.93
N ALA A 373 17.86 -31.04 -1.34
CA ALA A 373 18.88 -30.48 -0.45
C ALA A 373 18.25 -29.51 0.55
N MET A 374 17.40 -28.60 0.09
CA MET A 374 16.68 -27.65 0.95
C MET A 374 15.84 -28.38 2.00
N VAL A 375 15.01 -29.34 1.58
CA VAL A 375 14.14 -30.09 2.51
C VAL A 375 14.97 -30.89 3.52
N THR A 376 16.10 -31.47 3.09
CA THR A 376 17.01 -32.18 4.01
C THR A 376 17.58 -31.21 5.05
N ASN A 377 18.05 -30.03 4.63
CA ASN A 377 18.58 -29.02 5.54
C ASN A 377 17.51 -28.52 6.54
N VAL A 378 16.24 -28.43 6.11
CA VAL A 378 15.12 -28.05 7.00
C VAL A 378 14.88 -29.12 8.06
N ILE A 379 14.87 -30.41 7.68
CA ILE A 379 14.75 -31.52 8.65
C ILE A 379 15.91 -31.50 9.64
N ASP A 380 17.12 -31.25 9.16
CA ASP A 380 18.30 -31.15 10.01
C ASP A 380 18.16 -29.96 10.98
N ALA A 381 17.65 -28.82 10.51
CA ALA A 381 17.38 -27.65 11.35
C ALA A 381 16.31 -27.90 12.42
N CYS A 382 15.29 -28.74 12.16
CA CYS A 382 14.30 -29.11 13.17
C CYS A 382 14.93 -29.73 14.43
N ASN A 383 16.09 -30.39 14.32
CA ASN A 383 16.80 -30.95 15.47
C ASN A 383 17.23 -29.90 16.50
N GLN A 384 17.35 -28.62 16.12
CA GLN A 384 17.64 -27.53 17.05
C GLN A 384 16.62 -27.45 18.20
N TRP A 385 15.36 -27.84 17.95
CA TRP A 385 14.29 -27.80 18.96
C TRP A 385 13.68 -29.16 19.29
N CYS A 386 13.76 -30.12 18.36
CA CYS A 386 13.12 -31.42 18.50
C CYS A 386 14.01 -32.48 19.18
N THR A 387 15.33 -32.28 19.24
CA THR A 387 16.26 -33.30 19.78
C THR A 387 16.04 -33.51 21.27
N ILE A 388 15.90 -34.78 21.67
CA ILE A 388 15.89 -35.21 23.07
C ILE A 388 16.89 -36.35 23.28
N THR A 389 17.68 -36.24 24.35
CA THR A 389 18.75 -37.19 24.68
C THR A 389 18.57 -37.92 26.01
N GLY A 390 17.64 -37.50 26.87
CA GLY A 390 17.35 -38.23 28.11
C GLY A 390 16.32 -39.34 27.91
N ASP A 391 16.09 -40.13 28.95
CA ASP A 391 15.11 -41.22 28.93
C ASP A 391 13.69 -40.71 29.25
N PRO A 392 12.62 -41.33 28.70
CA PRO A 392 11.26 -40.97 29.05
C PRO A 392 11.01 -41.12 30.56
N PRO A 393 10.24 -40.21 31.21
CA PRO A 393 9.31 -39.26 30.60
C PRO A 393 9.82 -37.80 30.61
N GLN A 394 11.09 -37.53 30.32
CA GLN A 394 11.65 -36.16 30.35
C GLN A 394 10.96 -35.12 29.42
N TRP A 395 10.01 -35.54 28.58
CA TRP A 395 9.33 -34.70 27.60
C TRP A 395 7.79 -34.82 27.63
N LEU A 396 7.22 -35.40 28.69
CA LEU A 396 5.78 -35.35 28.98
C LEU A 396 5.35 -34.01 29.57
#